data_AF-A0A226DGK0-F1
#
_entry.id   AF-A0A226DGK0-F1
#
_cell.length_a   1.000
_cell.length_b   1.000
_cell.length_c   1.000
_cell.angle_alpha   90.00
_cell.angle_beta   90.00
_cell.angle_gamma   90.00
#
_symmetry.space_group_name_H-M   'P 1'
#
loop_
_entity.id
_entity.type
_entity.pdbx_description
1 polymer ?
#
loop_
_entity_poly.entity_id
_entity_poly.type
_entity_poly.pdbx_seq_one_letter_code
_entity_poly.pdbx_strand_id
1 'polypeptide(L)'
;MNILTILHSFLVLMQLKLSTAFHQHFIPPVENAGGRSKTQPNSLRTIFSPVDGKWIESKRVTSWGTWGQEEFCSKGTYAYGIMVKYEEIGTTDDNTGINGFALLCKEANGFPVHSHPSSRIGPWGEWIECHCPAAPFNYLTGFKLCSLPPQGDSDDVAAFGFDMECSISKVHTCIYKANVFCGNLISCPKEYPRICGIRTQVEATWIIGDDTALNNVKFYCC
;
A
#
# COMPACT_ATOMS: atom_id res chain seq x y z
N MET A 1 16.23 37.08 39.93
CA MET A 1 15.67 36.17 38.90
C MET A 1 16.82 35.78 37.98
N ASN A 2 17.23 34.51 37.98
CA ASN A 2 18.56 34.10 37.49
C ASN A 2 18.52 33.70 36.00
N ILE A 3 19.55 34.07 35.23
CA ILE A 3 19.60 33.82 33.77
C ILE A 3 19.49 32.31 33.44
N LEU A 4 19.98 31.46 34.34
CA LEU A 4 19.90 29.99 34.22
C LEU A 4 18.45 29.46 34.23
N THR A 5 17.57 30.08 35.04
CA THR A 5 16.15 29.71 35.08
C THR A 5 15.41 30.09 33.80
N ILE A 6 15.81 31.19 33.15
CA ILE A 6 15.21 31.64 31.89
C ILE A 6 15.61 30.68 30.75
N LEU A 7 16.88 30.29 30.65
CA LEU A 7 17.33 29.32 29.63
C LEU A 7 16.67 27.94 29.77
N HIS A 8 16.50 27.44 31.00
CA HIS A 8 15.77 26.19 31.22
C HIS A 8 14.31 26.28 30.80
N SER A 9 13.62 27.39 31.12
CA SER A 9 12.25 27.62 30.68
C SER A 9 12.14 27.70 29.16
N PHE A 10 13.09 28.33 28.48
CA PHE A 10 13.12 28.38 27.01
C PHE A 10 13.38 27.01 26.37
N LEU A 11 14.28 26.19 26.93
CA LEU A 11 14.54 24.83 26.42
C LEU A 11 13.31 23.91 26.58
N VAL A 12 12.63 23.99 27.73
CA VAL A 12 11.41 23.23 28.02
C VAL A 12 10.25 23.69 27.13
N LEU A 13 10.11 24.98 26.86
CA LEU A 13 9.13 25.52 25.90
C LEU A 13 9.44 25.09 24.45
N MET A 14 10.71 24.93 24.09
CA MET A 14 11.09 24.44 22.75
C MET A 14 10.81 22.95 22.59
N GLN A 15 11.00 22.14 23.64
CA GLN A 15 10.62 20.72 23.63
C GLN A 15 9.09 20.51 23.68
N LEU A 16 8.34 21.36 24.40
CA LEU A 16 6.88 21.29 24.43
C LEU A 16 6.23 21.72 23.10
N LYS A 17 6.84 22.64 22.34
CA LYS A 17 6.36 23.03 21.01
C LYS A 17 6.60 21.98 19.90
N LEU A 18 7.45 20.98 20.14
CA LEU A 18 7.64 19.84 19.24
C LEU A 18 6.67 18.68 19.53
N SER A 19 5.88 18.75 20.62
CA SER A 19 4.95 17.69 21.03
C SER A 19 3.59 17.73 20.34
N THR A 20 3.24 18.78 19.61
CA THR A 20 2.06 18.76 18.71
C THR A 20 2.48 18.18 17.36
N ALA A 21 2.94 16.93 17.39
CA ALA A 21 3.12 16.16 16.18
C ALA A 21 1.75 16.02 15.52
N PHE A 22 1.66 16.48 14.27
CA PHE A 22 0.62 16.19 13.30
C PHE A 22 0.09 14.76 13.52
N HIS A 23 -1.05 14.60 14.19
CA HIS A 23 -1.84 13.40 14.04
C HIS A 23 -2.52 13.57 12.69
N GLN A 24 -1.88 13.09 11.62
CA GLN A 24 -2.58 12.85 10.38
C GLN A 24 -3.66 11.81 10.72
N HIS A 25 -4.92 12.25 10.76
CA HIS A 25 -6.04 11.33 10.91
C HIS A 25 -5.94 10.30 9.78
N PHE A 26 -5.89 9.03 10.16
CA PHE A 26 -5.97 7.90 9.25
C PHE A 26 -7.28 8.03 8.44
N ILE A 27 -7.16 8.11 7.12
CA ILE A 27 -8.31 8.12 6.21
C ILE A 27 -8.17 6.87 5.34
N PRO A 28 -9.00 5.83 5.56
CA PRO A 28 -8.96 4.65 4.73
C PRO A 28 -9.29 5.02 3.26
N PRO A 29 -8.74 4.28 2.29
CA PRO A 29 -9.09 4.48 0.89
C PRO A 29 -10.58 4.19 0.66
N VAL A 30 -11.16 4.78 -0.38
CA VAL A 30 -12.59 4.60 -0.69
C VAL A 30 -12.84 3.17 -1.18
N GLU A 31 -13.51 2.37 -0.35
CA GLU A 31 -13.87 0.99 -0.68
C GLU A 31 -15.15 0.98 -1.54
N ASN A 32 -15.01 0.71 -2.84
CA ASN A 32 -16.19 0.49 -3.69
C ASN A 32 -16.72 -0.93 -3.45
N ALA A 33 -17.64 -1.08 -2.50
CA ALA A 33 -18.52 -2.25 -2.46
C ALA A 33 -19.23 -2.37 -3.82
N GLY A 34 -19.31 -3.58 -4.39
CA GLY A 34 -19.77 -3.89 -5.75
C GLY A 34 -21.20 -3.46 -6.10
N GLY A 35 -21.44 -2.15 -6.13
CA GLY A 35 -22.66 -1.51 -6.58
C GLY A 35 -22.41 -0.80 -7.90
N ARG A 36 -23.24 -1.11 -8.90
CA ARG A 36 -23.27 -0.49 -10.22
C ARG A 36 -23.41 1.03 -10.08
N SER A 37 -22.30 1.77 -10.17
CA SER A 37 -22.32 3.23 -10.07
C SER A 37 -22.99 3.84 -11.29
N LYS A 38 -24.09 4.57 -11.05
CA LYS A 38 -24.77 5.42 -12.04
C LYS A 38 -23.85 6.58 -12.39
N THR A 39 -23.72 6.84 -13.68
CA THR A 39 -23.01 7.96 -14.28
C THR A 39 -23.43 9.31 -13.68
N GLN A 40 -22.50 10.01 -13.03
CA GLN A 40 -22.55 11.46 -12.85
C GLN A 40 -21.43 12.10 -13.69
N PRO A 41 -21.73 13.09 -14.56
CA PRO A 41 -20.72 13.75 -15.36
C PRO A 41 -20.08 14.93 -14.60
N ASN A 42 -18.80 15.14 -14.87
CA ASN A 42 -17.97 16.33 -14.62
C ASN A 42 -17.56 16.65 -13.17
N SER A 43 -16.53 15.93 -12.71
CA SER A 43 -15.28 16.59 -12.34
C SER A 43 -14.13 15.83 -13.02
N LEU A 44 -13.18 16.55 -13.61
CA LEU A 44 -12.02 15.99 -14.30
C LEU A 44 -11.14 15.21 -13.31
N ARG A 45 -11.51 13.96 -13.01
CA ARG A 45 -10.54 12.96 -12.52
C ARG A 45 -9.66 12.65 -13.72
N THR A 46 -8.45 13.18 -13.72
CA THR A 46 -7.45 12.88 -14.74
C THR A 46 -7.03 11.41 -14.59
N ILE A 47 -7.78 10.52 -15.23
CA ILE A 47 -7.54 9.07 -15.33
C ILE A 47 -6.43 8.88 -16.37
N PHE A 48 -5.21 9.31 -16.10
CA PHE A 48 -4.01 8.95 -16.87
C PHE A 48 -2.79 9.27 -16.03
N SER A 49 -1.82 8.35 -15.91
CA SER A 49 -0.46 8.75 -15.57
C SER A 49 0.01 9.72 -16.66
N PRO A 50 0.31 11.00 -16.34
CA PRO A 50 0.83 11.95 -17.32
C PRO A 50 2.34 11.74 -17.56
N VAL A 51 2.88 10.59 -17.16
CA VAL A 51 4.32 10.30 -17.12
C VAL A 51 4.57 8.91 -17.71
N ASP A 52 5.53 8.85 -18.64
CA ASP A 52 6.08 7.59 -19.14
C ASP A 52 6.56 6.72 -17.96
N GLY A 53 6.42 5.41 -18.09
CA GLY A 53 6.66 4.52 -16.98
C GLY A 53 6.59 3.06 -17.35
N LYS A 54 6.71 2.20 -16.33
CA LYS A 54 6.72 0.74 -16.51
C LYS A 54 6.00 0.03 -15.39
N TRP A 55 5.15 -0.93 -15.74
CA TRP A 55 4.58 -1.87 -14.78
C TRP A 55 5.61 -2.88 -14.30
N ILE A 56 5.67 -3.09 -13.00
CA ILE A 56 6.36 -4.21 -12.34
C ILE A 56 5.34 -5.13 -11.69
N GLU A 57 5.55 -6.44 -11.80
CA GLU A 57 4.67 -7.46 -11.25
C GLU A 57 5.48 -8.68 -10.79
N SER A 58 5.09 -9.28 -9.67
CA SER A 58 5.68 -10.55 -9.23
C SER A 58 5.30 -11.69 -10.14
N LYS A 59 6.03 -12.81 -10.03
CA LYS A 59 5.49 -14.08 -10.52
C LYS A 59 4.09 -14.22 -9.90
N ARG A 60 3.11 -14.53 -10.75
CA ARG A 60 1.73 -14.64 -10.29
C ARG A 60 1.65 -15.68 -9.20
N VAL A 61 0.97 -15.33 -8.10
CA VAL A 61 0.60 -16.28 -7.05
C VAL A 61 -0.43 -17.24 -7.64
N THR A 62 -1.47 -16.70 -8.26
CA THR A 62 -2.48 -17.46 -9.00
C THR A 62 -3.03 -16.68 -10.20
N SER A 63 -3.79 -17.34 -11.07
CA SER A 63 -4.49 -16.72 -12.19
C SER A 63 -5.92 -16.28 -11.86
N TRP A 64 -6.46 -16.68 -10.71
CA TRP A 64 -7.82 -16.39 -10.26
C TRP A 64 -8.06 -14.93 -9.88
N GLY A 65 -9.35 -14.56 -9.89
CA GLY A 65 -9.82 -13.21 -9.62
C GLY A 65 -9.67 -12.26 -10.81
N THR A 66 -10.13 -11.03 -10.60
CA THR A 66 -10.20 -10.02 -11.67
C THR A 66 -9.40 -8.78 -11.30
N TRP A 67 -8.72 -8.23 -12.30
CA TRP A 67 -7.96 -7.00 -12.13
C TRP A 67 -8.89 -5.81 -11.94
N GLY A 68 -8.62 -5.00 -10.92
CA GLY A 68 -9.28 -3.71 -10.71
C GLY A 68 -8.85 -2.65 -11.72
N GLN A 69 -9.36 -1.44 -11.51
CA GLN A 69 -8.92 -0.24 -12.22
C GLN A 69 -7.48 0.11 -11.84
N GLU A 70 -6.79 0.77 -12.74
CA GLU A 70 -5.47 1.34 -12.50
C GLU A 70 -5.63 2.68 -11.79
N GLU A 71 -4.96 2.84 -10.67
CA GLU A 71 -5.09 4.01 -9.81
C GLU A 71 -3.71 4.59 -9.53
N PHE A 72 -3.60 5.92 -9.50
CA PHE A 72 -2.32 6.62 -9.49
C PHE A 72 -2.27 7.69 -8.41
N CYS A 73 -1.07 7.90 -7.87
CA CYS A 73 -0.75 9.11 -7.11
C CYS A 73 -1.06 10.34 -7.97
N SER A 74 -1.45 11.43 -7.31
CA SER A 74 -1.68 12.72 -7.98
C SER A 74 -0.44 13.16 -8.76
N LYS A 75 -0.62 13.95 -9.82
CA LYS A 75 0.49 14.44 -10.64
C LYS A 75 1.59 15.09 -9.78
N GLY A 76 2.83 14.63 -9.94
CA GLY A 76 3.99 15.16 -9.21
C GLY A 76 4.20 14.55 -7.81
N THR A 77 3.38 13.57 -7.42
CA THR A 77 3.54 12.83 -6.16
C THR A 77 3.91 11.37 -6.43
N TYR A 78 4.58 10.76 -5.45
CA TYR A 78 5.11 9.40 -5.54
C TYR A 78 4.85 8.65 -4.23
N ALA A 79 4.75 7.33 -4.33
CA ALA A 79 4.57 6.48 -3.16
C ALA A 79 5.80 6.53 -2.25
N TYR A 80 5.56 6.66 -0.95
CA TYR A 80 6.58 6.54 0.10
C TYR A 80 6.27 5.40 1.07
N GLY A 81 5.20 4.66 0.80
CA GLY A 81 4.72 3.58 1.62
C GLY A 81 3.47 2.98 1.01
N ILE A 82 2.91 2.02 1.72
CA ILE A 82 1.71 1.29 1.35
C ILE A 82 0.81 1.13 2.56
N MET A 83 -0.50 1.05 2.34
CA MET A 83 -1.44 0.50 3.30
C MET A 83 -1.81 -0.91 2.85
N VAL A 84 -1.81 -1.86 3.77
CA VAL A 84 -2.16 -3.26 3.52
C VAL A 84 -3.45 -3.56 4.28
N LYS A 85 -4.51 -3.99 3.57
CA LYS A 85 -5.72 -4.50 4.22
C LYS A 85 -5.48 -5.97 4.52
N TYR A 86 -5.37 -6.31 5.80
CA TYR A 86 -4.95 -7.64 6.25
C TYR A 86 -5.93 -8.19 7.29
N GLU A 87 -6.30 -9.45 7.14
CA GLU A 87 -7.10 -10.19 8.12
C GLU A 87 -6.19 -11.17 8.87
N GLU A 88 -6.28 -11.22 10.20
CA GLU A 88 -5.49 -12.15 11.02
C GLU A 88 -6.13 -13.55 11.09
N ILE A 89 -5.31 -14.57 11.37
CA ILE A 89 -5.78 -15.96 11.47
C ILE A 89 -6.63 -16.11 12.74
N GLY A 90 -7.87 -16.59 12.58
CA GLY A 90 -8.73 -17.04 13.67
C GLY A 90 -9.77 -16.03 14.17
N THR A 91 -10.02 -14.94 13.44
CA THR A 91 -11.10 -13.98 13.74
C THR A 91 -12.44 -14.32 13.08
N THR A 92 -12.42 -15.13 12.02
CA THR A 92 -13.55 -15.56 11.18
C THR A 92 -13.27 -16.98 10.66
N ASP A 93 -14.33 -17.71 10.27
CA ASP A 93 -14.28 -19.15 9.91
C ASP A 93 -13.54 -19.47 8.60
N ASP A 94 -13.13 -18.46 7.81
CA ASP A 94 -12.56 -18.66 6.47
C ASP A 94 -11.18 -17.95 6.28
N ASN A 95 -10.50 -18.27 5.18
CA ASN A 95 -9.04 -18.19 5.06
C ASN A 95 -8.48 -16.76 5.17
N THR A 96 -7.48 -16.64 6.03
CA THR A 96 -6.68 -15.45 6.31
C THR A 96 -5.89 -14.95 5.10
N GLY A 97 -5.68 -13.63 4.98
CA GLY A 97 -4.71 -13.10 4.01
C GLY A 97 -4.70 -11.59 3.85
N ILE A 98 -3.96 -11.15 2.84
CA ILE A 98 -4.00 -9.78 2.32
C ILE A 98 -5.24 -9.66 1.43
N ASN A 99 -6.06 -8.65 1.67
CA ASN A 99 -7.29 -8.37 0.93
C ASN A 99 -7.22 -7.09 0.10
N GLY A 100 -6.21 -6.25 0.33
CA GLY A 100 -6.12 -4.98 -0.38
C GLY A 100 -4.80 -4.28 -0.18
N PHE A 101 -4.51 -3.37 -1.11
CA PHE A 101 -3.40 -2.44 -1.04
C PHE A 101 -3.86 -1.04 -1.45
N ALA A 102 -3.25 -0.04 -0.83
CA ALA A 102 -3.36 1.36 -1.24
C ALA A 102 -2.00 2.06 -1.12
N LEU A 103 -1.74 3.04 -1.97
CA LEU A 103 -0.49 3.80 -1.94
C LEU A 103 -0.57 4.94 -0.92
N LEU A 104 0.54 5.18 -0.22
CA LEU A 104 0.75 6.38 0.56
C LEU A 104 1.62 7.33 -0.28
N CYS A 105 1.04 8.41 -0.78
CA CYS A 105 1.70 9.32 -1.72
C CYS A 105 2.23 10.58 -1.01
N LYS A 106 3.36 11.10 -1.47
CA LYS A 106 3.92 12.38 -1.05
C LYS A 106 4.51 13.17 -2.21
N GLU A 107 4.57 14.48 -2.05
CA GLU A 107 5.24 15.39 -2.97
C GLU A 107 6.77 15.19 -2.96
N ALA A 108 7.43 15.68 -4.00
CA ALA A 108 8.90 15.61 -4.13
C ALA A 108 9.67 16.30 -2.99
N ASN A 109 9.05 17.29 -2.33
CA ASN A 109 9.56 18.01 -1.17
C ASN A 109 9.39 17.23 0.15
N GLY A 110 8.75 16.06 0.13
CA GLY A 110 8.55 15.18 1.28
C GLY A 110 7.21 15.34 2.01
N PHE A 111 6.33 16.27 1.60
CA PHE A 111 5.03 16.44 2.26
C PHE A 111 4.02 15.38 1.81
N PRO A 112 3.37 14.64 2.73
CA PRO A 112 2.33 13.68 2.39
C PRO A 112 1.12 14.36 1.74
N VAL A 113 0.44 13.65 0.85
CA VAL A 113 -0.84 14.08 0.30
C VAL A 113 -1.97 13.16 0.75
N HIS A 114 -3.18 13.70 0.82
CA HIS A 114 -4.36 12.96 1.30
C HIS A 114 -4.92 11.94 0.29
N SER A 115 -4.32 11.81 -0.90
CA SER A 115 -4.75 10.80 -1.86
C SER A 115 -4.09 9.45 -1.54
N HIS A 116 -4.94 8.45 -1.37
CA HIS A 116 -4.55 7.05 -1.16
C HIS A 116 -5.09 6.16 -2.29
N PRO A 117 -4.45 6.18 -3.48
CA PRO A 117 -4.89 5.39 -4.62
C PRO A 117 -4.91 3.90 -4.27
N SER A 118 -6.03 3.25 -4.58
CA SER A 118 -6.26 1.83 -4.31
C SER A 118 -7.05 1.22 -5.45
N SER A 119 -6.68 0.00 -5.87
CA SER A 119 -7.37 -0.69 -6.96
C SER A 119 -8.55 -1.53 -6.43
N ARG A 120 -8.72 -2.77 -6.87
CA ARG A 120 -9.74 -3.67 -6.31
C ARG A 120 -9.35 -4.08 -4.88
N ILE A 121 -10.31 -4.03 -3.96
CA ILE A 121 -10.11 -4.33 -2.54
C ILE A 121 -11.13 -5.38 -2.11
N GLY A 122 -10.71 -6.33 -1.27
CA GLY A 122 -11.56 -7.28 -0.58
C GLY A 122 -12.27 -6.66 0.63
N PRO A 123 -13.43 -7.19 1.03
CA PRO A 123 -14.27 -6.57 2.06
C PRO A 123 -13.66 -6.69 3.46
N TRP A 124 -12.85 -7.72 3.73
CA TRP A 124 -12.41 -8.11 5.07
C TRP A 124 -11.01 -7.62 5.42
N GLY A 125 -10.71 -7.62 6.72
CA GLY A 125 -9.43 -7.21 7.29
C GLY A 125 -9.35 -5.72 7.63
N GLU A 126 -8.30 -5.39 8.38
CA GLU A 126 -8.00 -4.04 8.85
C GLU A 126 -6.84 -3.44 8.04
N TRP A 127 -6.84 -2.12 7.89
CA TRP A 127 -5.78 -1.40 7.19
C TRP A 127 -4.58 -1.15 8.11
N ILE A 128 -3.40 -1.57 7.66
CA ILE A 128 -2.12 -1.39 8.34
C ILE A 128 -1.22 -0.54 7.45
N GLU A 129 -0.70 0.56 7.99
CA GLU A 129 0.25 1.40 7.26
C GLU A 129 1.68 0.87 7.37
N CYS A 130 2.42 0.92 6.26
CA CYS A 130 3.83 0.55 6.18
C CYS A 130 4.58 1.62 5.38
N HIS A 131 5.45 2.37 6.06
CA HIS A 131 6.12 3.56 5.50
C HIS A 131 7.61 3.34 5.33
N CYS A 132 8.19 3.89 4.26
CA CYS A 132 9.63 4.05 4.19
C CYS A 132 10.11 4.94 5.35
N PRO A 133 11.04 4.48 6.21
CA PRO A 133 11.55 5.23 7.35
C PRO A 133 11.95 6.67 7.01
N ALA A 134 11.61 7.56 7.95
CA ALA A 134 11.47 9.01 7.79
C ALA A 134 12.72 9.70 7.20
N ALA A 135 12.73 9.83 5.87
CA ALA A 135 13.54 10.81 5.17
C ALA A 135 12.70 11.45 4.05
N PRO A 136 12.82 12.77 3.82
CA PRO A 136 12.00 13.50 2.86
C PRO A 136 12.06 12.88 1.46
N PHE A 137 13.22 12.29 1.10
CA PHE A 137 13.48 11.71 -0.23
C PHE A 137 13.51 10.18 -0.28
N ASN A 138 12.94 9.50 0.72
CA ASN A 138 12.79 8.04 0.71
C ASN A 138 11.47 7.65 0.03
N TYR A 139 11.52 6.87 -1.03
CA TYR A 139 10.36 6.51 -1.86
C TYR A 139 10.25 5.00 -1.99
N LEU A 140 9.03 4.52 -2.22
CA LEU A 140 8.76 3.14 -2.56
C LEU A 140 9.28 2.85 -3.97
N THR A 141 10.16 1.86 -4.11
CA THR A 141 10.85 1.53 -5.37
C THR A 141 10.67 0.10 -5.80
N GLY A 142 10.09 -0.76 -4.97
CA GLY A 142 9.95 -2.17 -5.28
C GLY A 142 9.16 -2.90 -4.22
N PHE A 143 8.94 -4.19 -4.46
CA PHE A 143 8.17 -5.03 -3.55
C PHE A 143 8.53 -6.51 -3.71
N LYS A 144 8.12 -7.29 -2.71
CA LYS A 144 8.10 -8.74 -2.75
C LYS A 144 6.75 -9.22 -2.21
N LEU A 145 6.09 -10.08 -2.97
CA LEU A 145 4.84 -10.70 -2.58
C LEU A 145 5.10 -12.15 -2.17
N CYS A 146 4.45 -12.59 -1.10
CA CYS A 146 4.52 -13.97 -0.61
C CYS A 146 3.12 -14.56 -0.50
N SER A 147 3.00 -15.86 -0.74
CA SER A 147 1.80 -16.66 -0.60
C SER A 147 2.01 -17.78 0.42
N LEU A 148 0.94 -18.42 0.87
CA LEU A 148 1.09 -19.69 1.57
C LEU A 148 1.57 -20.78 0.59
N PRO A 149 2.22 -21.85 1.09
CA PRO A 149 2.56 -22.99 0.27
C PRO A 149 1.32 -23.61 -0.38
N PRO A 150 1.47 -24.27 -1.54
CA PRO A 150 0.35 -24.99 -2.17
C PRO A 150 -0.18 -26.06 -1.21
N GLN A 151 -1.51 -26.11 -1.05
CA GLN A 151 -2.20 -27.02 -0.11
C GLN A 151 -2.70 -28.32 -0.78
N GLY A 152 -2.17 -28.68 -1.96
CA GLY A 152 -2.55 -29.88 -2.70
C GLY A 152 -2.32 -29.73 -4.21
N ASP A 153 -3.05 -30.49 -5.02
CA ASP A 153 -3.01 -30.45 -6.50
C ASP A 153 -3.70 -29.21 -7.11
N SER A 154 -4.11 -28.25 -6.28
CA SER A 154 -4.80 -27.01 -6.65
C SER A 154 -3.94 -25.81 -6.28
N ASP A 155 -3.92 -24.81 -7.16
CA ASP A 155 -3.04 -23.64 -7.18
C ASP A 155 -2.91 -22.89 -5.84
N ASP A 156 -1.78 -22.18 -5.72
CA ASP A 156 -1.32 -21.46 -4.52
C ASP A 156 -2.38 -20.50 -3.93
N VAL A 157 -2.46 -20.54 -2.61
CA VAL A 157 -3.32 -19.72 -1.75
C VAL A 157 -3.01 -18.22 -1.94
N ALA A 158 -3.98 -17.36 -1.62
CA ALA A 158 -3.90 -15.90 -1.64
C ALA A 158 -2.61 -15.29 -1.06
N ALA A 159 -2.36 -14.03 -1.42
CA ALA A 159 -1.23 -13.26 -0.89
C ALA A 159 -1.31 -13.17 0.65
N PHE A 160 -0.18 -13.46 1.30
CA PHE A 160 -0.10 -13.65 2.75
C PHE A 160 1.04 -12.87 3.41
N GLY A 161 2.06 -12.51 2.65
CA GLY A 161 3.19 -11.72 3.12
C GLY A 161 3.58 -10.64 2.12
N PHE A 162 4.15 -9.55 2.62
CA PHE A 162 4.55 -8.42 1.79
C PHE A 162 5.78 -7.72 2.36
N ASP A 163 6.82 -7.60 1.54
CA ASP A 163 7.94 -6.69 1.76
C ASP A 163 7.85 -5.53 0.77
N MET A 164 8.19 -4.33 1.24
CA MET A 164 8.43 -3.16 0.39
C MET A 164 9.93 -2.87 0.27
N GLU A 165 10.35 -2.31 -0.87
CA GLU A 165 11.69 -1.74 -1.03
C GLU A 165 11.62 -0.23 -1.11
N CYS A 166 12.49 0.42 -0.34
CA CYS A 166 12.64 1.85 -0.29
C CYS A 166 13.96 2.31 -0.91
N SER A 167 13.96 3.47 -1.56
CA SER A 167 15.13 4.01 -2.27
C SER A 167 16.38 4.12 -1.39
N ILE A 168 16.21 4.57 -0.14
CA ILE A 168 17.29 4.80 0.83
C ILE A 168 17.37 3.64 1.82
N SER A 169 16.28 3.36 2.53
CA SER A 169 16.25 2.42 3.66
C SER A 169 16.17 0.96 3.24
N LYS A 170 16.16 0.66 1.93
CA LYS A 170 16.12 -0.70 1.35
C LYS A 170 14.88 -1.46 1.78
N VAL A 171 14.97 -2.78 1.96
CA VAL A 171 13.81 -3.66 2.14
C VAL A 171 13.26 -3.57 3.55
N HIS A 172 11.93 -3.46 3.68
CA HIS A 172 11.18 -3.45 4.94
C HIS A 172 10.04 -4.46 4.84
N THR A 173 9.88 -5.28 5.87
CA THR A 173 8.76 -6.23 5.95
C THR A 173 7.53 -5.51 6.51
N CYS A 174 6.43 -5.52 5.75
CA CYS A 174 5.17 -4.93 6.18
C CYS A 174 4.26 -5.96 6.84
N ILE A 175 4.19 -7.16 6.26
CA ILE A 175 3.44 -8.30 6.82
C ILE A 175 4.39 -9.49 6.91
N TYR A 176 4.82 -9.81 8.12
CA TYR A 176 5.68 -10.96 8.40
C TYR A 176 4.85 -12.20 8.69
N LYS A 177 5.15 -13.31 8.02
CA LYS A 177 4.58 -14.63 8.32
C LYS A 177 5.63 -15.72 8.15
N ALA A 178 5.62 -16.69 9.07
CA ALA A 178 6.46 -17.88 8.96
C ALA A 178 5.89 -18.84 7.91
N ASN A 179 6.75 -19.66 7.31
CA ASN A 179 6.37 -20.73 6.37
C ASN A 179 5.63 -20.27 5.10
N VAL A 180 5.95 -19.07 4.60
CA VAL A 180 5.42 -18.56 3.31
C VAL A 180 6.40 -18.81 2.17
N PHE A 181 5.87 -18.91 0.94
CA PHE A 181 6.65 -18.89 -0.29
C PHE A 181 6.68 -17.48 -0.85
N CYS A 182 7.87 -16.91 -1.02
CA CYS A 182 8.02 -15.56 -1.56
C CYS A 182 8.63 -15.57 -2.96
N GLY A 183 8.11 -14.70 -3.82
CA GLY A 183 8.77 -14.39 -5.09
C GLY A 183 10.10 -13.65 -4.91
N ASN A 184 10.77 -13.37 -6.02
CA ASN A 184 11.94 -12.48 -6.02
C ASN A 184 11.51 -11.05 -5.65
N LEU A 185 12.44 -10.31 -5.03
CA LEU A 185 12.30 -8.86 -4.91
C LEU A 185 12.30 -8.25 -6.33
N ILE A 186 11.32 -7.39 -6.60
CA ILE A 186 11.21 -6.71 -7.89
C ILE A 186 11.28 -5.21 -7.65
N SER A 187 12.26 -4.61 -8.28
CA SER A 187 12.53 -3.19 -8.22
C SER A 187 12.11 -2.51 -9.51
N CYS A 188 11.70 -1.26 -9.38
CA CYS A 188 11.52 -0.35 -10.47
C CYS A 188 12.82 -0.19 -11.28
N PRO A 189 12.72 0.01 -12.61
CA PRO A 189 13.88 0.24 -13.46
C PRO A 189 14.53 1.59 -13.15
N LYS A 190 15.80 1.79 -13.54
CA LYS A 190 16.53 3.04 -13.23
C LYS A 190 15.90 4.27 -13.88
N GLU A 191 15.28 4.08 -15.04
CA GLU A 191 14.62 5.11 -15.83
C GLU A 191 13.35 5.63 -15.14
N TYR A 192 12.70 4.79 -14.33
CA TYR A 192 11.46 5.10 -13.62
C TYR A 192 11.60 4.61 -12.17
N PRO A 193 12.33 5.31 -11.29
CA PRO A 193 12.82 4.73 -10.04
C PRO A 193 11.80 4.73 -8.87
N ARG A 194 10.56 5.19 -9.05
CA ARG A 194 9.59 5.43 -7.98
C ARG A 194 8.22 4.85 -8.33
N ILE A 195 7.56 4.23 -7.37
CA ILE A 195 6.18 3.78 -7.55
C ILE A 195 5.23 4.99 -7.50
N CYS A 196 4.29 5.04 -8.45
CA CYS A 196 3.29 6.10 -8.57
C CYS A 196 1.90 5.56 -8.95
N GLY A 197 1.76 4.26 -9.24
CA GLY A 197 0.48 3.65 -9.57
C GLY A 197 0.35 2.22 -9.10
N ILE A 198 -0.89 1.75 -9.00
CA ILE A 198 -1.23 0.44 -8.45
C ILE A 198 -2.37 -0.20 -9.25
N ARG A 199 -2.31 -1.53 -9.37
CA ARG A 199 -3.40 -2.37 -9.84
C ARG A 199 -3.40 -3.69 -9.07
N THR A 200 -4.54 -4.13 -8.58
CA THR A 200 -4.67 -5.38 -7.81
C THR A 200 -5.60 -6.35 -8.50
N GLN A 201 -5.32 -7.65 -8.36
CA GLN A 201 -6.19 -8.74 -8.78
C GLN A 201 -6.79 -9.38 -7.53
N VAL A 202 -8.11 -9.33 -7.42
CA VAL A 202 -8.85 -9.83 -6.27
C VAL A 202 -9.96 -10.76 -6.75
N GLU A 203 -10.09 -11.90 -6.09
CA GLU A 203 -11.17 -12.86 -6.31
C GLU A 203 -12.49 -12.34 -5.75
N ALA A 204 -13.61 -12.59 -6.43
CA ALA A 204 -14.91 -12.19 -5.92
C ALA A 204 -15.51 -13.33 -5.11
N THR A 205 -16.18 -13.02 -4.01
CA THR A 205 -17.08 -13.98 -3.35
C THR A 205 -18.17 -14.40 -4.33
N TRP A 206 -18.22 -15.70 -4.66
CA TRP A 206 -19.42 -16.28 -5.23
C TRP A 206 -20.43 -16.51 -4.11
N ILE A 207 -21.72 -16.46 -4.44
CA ILE A 207 -22.87 -16.26 -3.54
C ILE A 207 -22.99 -17.30 -2.42
N ILE A 208 -22.20 -18.38 -2.44
CA ILE A 208 -22.14 -19.39 -1.39
C ILE A 208 -20.70 -19.91 -1.32
N GLY A 209 -19.94 -19.48 -0.31
CA GLY A 209 -18.64 -20.03 0.09
C GLY A 209 -17.54 -20.05 -0.97
N ASP A 210 -16.80 -18.95 -1.10
CA ASP A 210 -15.32 -18.98 -1.04
C ASP A 210 -14.74 -17.55 -1.11
N ASP A 211 -13.55 -17.43 -0.52
CA ASP A 211 -12.93 -16.22 -0.01
C ASP A 211 -12.62 -15.13 -1.04
N THR A 212 -13.01 -13.89 -0.75
CA THR A 212 -12.47 -12.74 -1.47
C THR A 212 -11.06 -12.49 -0.97
N ALA A 213 -10.06 -12.85 -1.79
CA ALA A 213 -8.66 -12.66 -1.42
C ALA A 213 -7.85 -11.96 -2.52
N LEU A 214 -6.79 -11.25 -2.11
CA LEU A 214 -5.86 -10.63 -3.06
C LEU A 214 -4.91 -11.69 -3.58
N ASN A 215 -4.87 -11.83 -4.90
CA ASN A 215 -4.01 -12.79 -5.57
C ASN A 215 -2.74 -12.15 -6.11
N ASN A 216 -2.86 -10.98 -6.74
CA ASN A 216 -1.70 -10.32 -7.35
C ASN A 216 -1.78 -8.80 -7.20
N VAL A 217 -0.61 -8.16 -7.28
CA VAL A 217 -0.46 -6.71 -7.38
C VAL A 217 0.55 -6.36 -8.46
N LYS A 218 0.27 -5.28 -9.18
CA LYS A 218 1.22 -4.58 -10.04
C LYS A 218 1.40 -3.17 -9.52
N PHE A 219 2.62 -2.67 -9.63
CA PHE A 219 2.92 -1.27 -9.40
C PHE A 219 3.42 -0.63 -10.68
N TYR A 220 2.99 0.60 -10.92
CA TYR A 220 3.50 1.41 -12.02
C TYR A 220 4.63 2.29 -11.50
N CYS A 221 5.78 2.18 -12.16
CA CYS A 221 6.96 2.96 -11.90
C CYS A 221 6.96 4.22 -12.77
N CYS A 222 7.16 5.36 -12.12
CA CYS A 222 7.51 6.69 -12.65
C CYS A 222 8.87 7.11 -12.03
#